data_AF-A0AAW2RWR1-F1
#
_entry.id   AF-A0AAW2RWR1-F1
#
_cell.length_a   1.000
_cell.length_b   1.000
_cell.length_c   1.000
_cell.angle_alpha   90.00
_cell.angle_beta   90.00
_cell.angle_gamma   90.00
#
_symmetry.space_group_name_H-M   'P 1'
#
loop_
_entity.id
_entity.type
_entity.pdbx_description
1 polymer ?
#
loop_
_entity_poly.entity_id
_entity_poly.type
_entity_poly.pdbx_seq_one_letter_code
_entity_poly.pdbx_strand_id
1 'polypeptide(L)'
;MKNVHGKVMSIMRGCLKDLPTYQWLTVLPQLVSRICHQNEETVRLVKHIITSVLRQYPQQALWTMAAVTKSTVSSRRDAAAEIIQAARRGSSHGGSNSMFVQFASLVDHLIRLCFHPGQSKARTINILTEFSALKRMMPVDIIMPTQESLTVNLPSYDVNLTDSGTSDIFSYSDLPTITGIADEAEILSSLQRPKKIILMGSDGSERPFLCKPKDDLRKDARMMEFNAMINRLLSKCAESRRRKLYIRTFA
;
A
#
# COMPACT_ATOMS: atom_id res chain seq x y z
N MET A 1 -34.83 -3.69 11.53
CA MET A 1 -33.41 -3.66 11.08
C MET A 1 -33.23 -3.50 9.57
N LYS A 2 -33.93 -4.24 8.68
CA LYS A 2 -33.79 -4.11 7.21
C LYS A 2 -33.96 -2.68 6.67
N ASN A 3 -34.93 -1.93 7.21
CA ASN A 3 -35.17 -0.53 6.82
C ASN A 3 -33.98 0.41 7.18
N VAL A 4 -33.37 0.21 8.36
CA VAL A 4 -32.19 0.99 8.77
C VAL A 4 -30.98 0.67 7.90
N HIS A 5 -30.77 -0.61 7.57
CA HIS A 5 -29.70 -1.02 6.66
C HIS A 5 -29.83 -0.34 5.29
N GLY A 6 -31.02 -0.35 4.69
CA GLY A 6 -31.27 0.32 3.41
C GLY A 6 -30.98 1.83 3.46
N LYS A 7 -31.40 2.51 4.53
CA LYS A 7 -31.09 3.94 4.76
C LYS A 7 -29.60 4.21 4.84
N VAL A 8 -28.86 3.44 5.64
CA VAL A 8 -27.40 3.57 5.77
C VAL A 8 -26.70 3.33 4.43
N MET A 9 -27.11 2.31 3.69
CA MET A 9 -26.56 2.02 2.37
C MET A 9 -26.82 3.15 1.36
N SER A 10 -27.98 3.81 1.45
CA SER A 10 -28.30 4.98 0.63
C SER A 10 -27.39 6.16 0.97
N ILE A 11 -27.19 6.45 2.25
CA ILE A 11 -26.29 7.52 2.72
C ILE A 11 -24.86 7.25 2.23
N MET A 12 -24.36 6.02 2.42
CA MET A 12 -23.00 5.67 2.02
C MET A 12 -22.78 5.77 0.49
N ARG A 13 -23.81 5.49 -0.31
CA ARG A 13 -23.76 5.72 -1.77
C ARG A 13 -23.72 7.21 -2.13
N GLY A 14 -24.42 8.05 -1.36
CA GLY A 14 -24.31 9.52 -1.46
C GLY A 14 -22.89 9.98 -1.12
N CYS A 15 -22.37 9.56 0.04
CA CYS A 15 -21.01 9.90 0.48
C CYS A 15 -19.92 9.51 -0.53
N LEU A 16 -20.08 8.42 -1.29
CA LEU A 16 -19.11 8.06 -2.32
C LEU A 16 -19.05 9.10 -3.46
N LYS A 17 -20.16 9.78 -3.75
CA LYS A 17 -20.21 10.86 -4.75
C LYS A 17 -19.75 12.19 -4.15
N ASP A 18 -20.11 12.44 -2.91
CA ASP A 18 -19.94 13.75 -2.28
C ASP A 18 -18.57 13.93 -1.60
N LEU A 19 -17.96 12.84 -1.12
CA LEU A 19 -16.67 12.89 -0.44
C LEU A 19 -15.50 12.73 -1.42
N PRO A 20 -14.42 13.52 -1.25
CA PRO A 20 -13.20 13.32 -2.01
C PRO A 20 -12.59 11.92 -1.81
N THR A 21 -12.11 11.32 -2.89
CA THR A 21 -11.56 9.95 -2.88
C THR A 21 -10.39 9.73 -1.93
N TYR A 22 -9.58 10.76 -1.64
CA TYR A 22 -8.47 10.63 -0.69
C TYR A 22 -8.93 10.29 0.73
N GLN A 23 -10.14 10.67 1.12
CA GLN A 23 -10.70 10.33 2.43
C GLN A 23 -10.93 8.82 2.53
N TRP A 24 -11.42 8.21 1.45
CA TRP A 24 -11.57 6.76 1.37
C TRP A 24 -10.24 6.02 1.35
N LEU A 25 -9.17 6.63 0.82
CA LEU A 25 -7.82 6.06 0.86
C LEU A 25 -7.30 5.92 2.31
N THR A 26 -7.62 6.85 3.21
CA THR A 26 -7.22 6.75 4.63
C THR A 26 -7.79 5.53 5.35
N VAL A 27 -8.95 5.04 4.89
CA VAL A 27 -9.65 3.87 5.46
C VAL A 27 -9.56 2.64 4.55
N LEU A 28 -8.73 2.70 3.51
CA LEU A 28 -8.58 1.61 2.53
C LEU A 28 -8.22 0.27 3.20
N PRO A 29 -7.26 0.20 4.13
CA PRO A 29 -6.95 -1.07 4.80
C PRO A 29 -8.17 -1.69 5.52
N GLN A 30 -9.03 -0.87 6.12
CA GLN A 30 -10.25 -1.29 6.81
C GLN A 30 -11.29 -1.79 5.80
N LEU A 31 -11.45 -1.11 4.67
CA LEU A 31 -12.31 -1.57 3.56
C LEU A 31 -11.82 -2.92 2.98
N VAL A 32 -10.52 -3.05 2.72
CA VAL A 32 -9.89 -4.29 2.22
C VAL A 32 -10.09 -5.46 3.17
N SER A 33 -10.19 -5.21 4.49
CA SER A 33 -10.48 -6.26 5.47
C SER A 33 -11.89 -6.85 5.30
N ARG A 34 -12.84 -6.11 4.71
CA ARG A 34 -14.27 -6.44 4.60
C ARG A 34 -14.75 -6.85 3.20
N ILE A 35 -13.84 -7.10 2.25
CA ILE A 35 -14.19 -7.47 0.86
C ILE A 35 -14.95 -8.81 0.73
N CYS A 36 -14.97 -9.64 1.77
CA CYS A 36 -15.71 -10.91 1.84
C CYS A 36 -16.77 -10.91 2.96
N HIS A 37 -17.39 -9.77 3.24
CA HIS A 37 -18.47 -9.67 4.21
C HIS A 37 -19.70 -10.52 3.79
N GLN A 38 -20.48 -11.01 4.75
CA GLN A 38 -21.60 -11.93 4.47
C GLN A 38 -22.77 -11.26 3.74
N ASN A 39 -22.98 -9.96 3.98
CA ASN A 39 -24.01 -9.18 3.30
C ASN A 39 -23.53 -8.73 1.90
N GLU A 40 -24.21 -9.19 0.86
CA GLU A 40 -23.86 -8.92 -0.55
C GLU A 40 -23.96 -7.44 -0.93
N GLU A 41 -24.97 -6.72 -0.45
CA GLU A 41 -25.10 -5.29 -0.73
C GLU A 41 -23.94 -4.49 -0.14
N THR A 42 -23.57 -4.79 1.11
CA THR A 42 -22.40 -4.20 1.77
C THR A 42 -21.13 -4.50 0.99
N VAL A 43 -20.89 -5.76 0.60
CA VAL A 43 -19.69 -6.13 -0.18
C VAL A 43 -19.65 -5.40 -1.51
N ARG A 44 -20.78 -5.32 -2.22
CA ARG A 44 -20.88 -4.62 -3.51
C ARG A 44 -20.49 -3.16 -3.36
N LEU A 45 -20.98 -2.48 -2.32
CA LEU A 45 -20.61 -1.09 -2.04
C LEU A 45 -19.13 -0.96 -1.65
N VAL A 46 -18.61 -1.82 -0.77
CA VAL A 46 -17.19 -1.80 -0.37
C VAL A 46 -16.28 -2.00 -1.58
N LYS A 47 -16.57 -2.99 -2.45
CA LYS A 47 -15.84 -3.20 -3.71
C LYS A 47 -15.88 -1.96 -4.60
N HIS A 48 -17.03 -1.29 -4.69
CA HIS A 48 -17.19 -0.08 -5.49
C HIS A 48 -16.35 1.09 -4.96
N ILE A 49 -16.34 1.32 -3.64
CA ILE A 49 -15.50 2.34 -2.99
C ILE A 49 -14.01 2.05 -3.27
N ILE A 50 -13.56 0.82 -3.04
CA ILE A 50 -12.15 0.42 -3.27
C ILE A 50 -11.79 0.60 -4.75
N THR A 51 -12.69 0.25 -5.67
CA THR A 51 -12.46 0.44 -7.11
C THR A 51 -12.30 1.92 -7.47
N SER A 52 -13.08 2.82 -6.85
CA SER A 52 -12.93 4.27 -7.01
C SER A 52 -11.55 4.75 -6.54
N VAL A 53 -11.13 4.30 -5.36
CA VAL A 53 -9.81 4.63 -4.79
C VAL A 53 -8.67 4.15 -5.70
N LEU A 54 -8.73 2.90 -6.19
CA LEU A 54 -7.72 2.34 -7.09
C LEU A 54 -7.62 3.06 -8.43
N ARG A 55 -8.73 3.64 -8.93
CA ARG A 55 -8.71 4.42 -10.17
C ARG A 55 -8.02 5.76 -10.02
N GLN A 56 -8.17 6.41 -8.87
CA GLN A 56 -7.60 7.73 -8.63
C GLN A 56 -6.19 7.69 -8.02
N TYR A 57 -5.92 6.72 -7.14
CA TYR A 57 -4.63 6.57 -6.43
C TYR A 57 -4.06 5.13 -6.59
N PRO A 58 -3.81 4.67 -7.83
CA PRO A 58 -3.37 3.29 -8.08
C PRO A 58 -2.05 2.98 -7.38
N GLN A 59 -1.09 3.92 -7.38
CA GLN A 59 0.25 3.72 -6.83
C GLN A 59 0.22 3.32 -5.34
N GLN A 60 -0.54 4.05 -4.52
CA GLN A 60 -0.68 3.80 -3.08
C GLN A 60 -1.59 2.59 -2.81
N ALA A 61 -2.74 2.54 -3.49
CA ALA A 61 -3.75 1.53 -3.22
C ALA A 61 -3.29 0.12 -3.60
N LEU A 62 -2.43 -0.02 -4.63
CA LEU A 62 -1.86 -1.31 -5.02
C LEU A 62 -0.99 -1.93 -3.91
N TRP A 63 -0.20 -1.11 -3.20
CA TRP A 63 0.57 -1.57 -2.04
C TRP A 63 -0.33 -2.13 -0.93
N THR A 64 -1.45 -1.47 -0.63
CA THR A 64 -2.44 -2.00 0.34
C THR A 64 -3.11 -3.29 -0.16
N MET A 65 -3.36 -3.38 -1.47
CA MET A 65 -4.01 -4.55 -2.09
C MET A 65 -3.09 -5.76 -2.24
N ALA A 66 -1.76 -5.58 -2.29
CA ALA A 66 -0.78 -6.63 -2.53
C ALA A 66 -0.95 -7.86 -1.63
N ALA A 67 -1.20 -7.64 -0.34
CA ALA A 67 -1.35 -8.73 0.63
C ALA A 67 -2.62 -9.56 0.40
N VAL A 68 -3.65 -8.99 -0.23
CA VAL A 68 -4.94 -9.67 -0.43
C VAL A 68 -5.01 -10.37 -1.79
N THR A 69 -4.29 -9.87 -2.80
CA THR A 69 -4.19 -10.52 -4.13
C THR A 69 -3.40 -11.82 -4.09
N LYS A 70 -2.51 -11.99 -3.11
CA LYS A 70 -1.71 -13.20 -2.89
C LYS A 70 -2.16 -14.00 -1.66
N SER A 71 -3.40 -13.79 -1.23
CA SER A 71 -4.01 -14.50 -0.11
C SER A 71 -4.16 -16.00 -0.38
N THR A 72 -3.92 -16.82 0.65
CA THR A 72 -4.18 -18.26 0.64
C THR A 72 -5.66 -18.59 0.56
N VAL A 73 -6.51 -17.72 1.13
CA VAL A 73 -7.99 -17.84 1.04
C VAL A 73 -8.46 -17.43 -0.36
N SER A 74 -9.09 -18.36 -1.08
CA SER A 74 -9.56 -18.17 -2.47
C SER A 74 -10.56 -17.03 -2.60
N SER A 75 -11.61 -17.01 -1.78
CA SER A 75 -12.65 -15.97 -1.84
C SER A 75 -12.10 -14.54 -1.72
N ARG A 76 -11.06 -14.34 -0.90
CA ARG A 76 -10.36 -13.05 -0.77
C ARG A 76 -9.58 -12.69 -2.01
N ARG A 77 -8.84 -13.65 -2.57
CA ARG A 77 -8.06 -13.48 -3.79
C ARG A 77 -8.97 -13.17 -4.98
N ASP A 78 -10.07 -13.90 -5.11
CA ASP A 78 -11.02 -13.75 -6.22
C ASP A 78 -11.73 -12.39 -6.14
N ALA A 79 -12.17 -11.98 -4.95
CA ALA A 79 -12.74 -10.65 -4.72
C ALA A 79 -11.75 -9.52 -5.05
N ALA A 80 -10.47 -9.71 -4.74
CA ALA A 80 -9.42 -8.73 -5.06
C ALA A 80 -9.13 -8.64 -6.56
N ALA A 81 -9.10 -9.79 -7.24
CA ALA A 81 -8.93 -9.87 -8.68
C ALA A 81 -10.09 -9.15 -9.39
N GLU A 82 -11.33 -9.33 -8.94
CA GLU A 82 -12.51 -8.62 -9.44
C GLU A 82 -12.36 -7.10 -9.31
N ILE A 83 -11.97 -6.61 -8.13
CA ILE A 83 -11.73 -5.18 -7.88
C ILE A 83 -10.65 -4.62 -8.83
N ILE A 84 -9.51 -5.30 -8.95
CA ILE A 84 -8.39 -4.85 -9.79
C ILE A 84 -8.78 -4.83 -11.27
N GLN A 85 -9.51 -5.85 -11.73
CA GLN A 85 -10.01 -5.89 -13.11
C GLN A 85 -11.01 -4.75 -13.37
N ALA A 86 -11.91 -4.47 -12.42
CA ALA A 86 -12.85 -3.35 -12.52
C ALA A 86 -12.12 -1.99 -12.54
N ALA A 87 -11.04 -1.83 -11.77
CA ALA A 87 -10.20 -0.64 -11.79
C ALA A 87 -9.46 -0.48 -13.12
N ARG A 88 -8.91 -1.58 -13.67
CA ARG A 88 -8.18 -1.60 -14.95
C ARG A 88 -9.08 -1.23 -16.14
N ARG A 89 -10.33 -1.70 -16.17
CA ARG A 89 -11.28 -1.37 -17.26
C ARG A 89 -11.63 0.11 -17.33
N GLY A 90 -11.59 0.81 -16.19
CA GLY A 90 -11.91 2.23 -16.11
C GLY A 90 -10.70 3.16 -16.27
N SER A 91 -9.49 2.62 -16.45
CA SER A 91 -8.29 3.42 -16.66
C SER A 91 -8.03 3.55 -18.17
N SER A 92 -7.91 4.78 -18.67
CA SER A 92 -7.65 5.10 -20.09
C SER A 92 -6.26 4.64 -20.60
N HIS A 93 -5.50 3.91 -19.78
CA HIS A 93 -4.15 3.38 -20.08
C HIS A 93 -4.15 1.85 -20.11
N GLY A 94 -5.19 1.25 -20.69
CA GLY A 94 -5.41 -0.19 -20.81
C GLY A 94 -4.43 -0.95 -21.72
N GLY A 95 -3.17 -0.50 -21.84
CA GLY A 95 -2.13 -1.21 -22.57
C GLY A 95 -1.70 -2.52 -21.88
N SER A 96 -0.93 -3.33 -22.60
CA SER A 96 -0.28 -4.55 -22.09
C SER A 96 0.70 -4.26 -20.94
N ASN A 97 1.27 -3.05 -20.93
CA ASN A 97 2.23 -2.54 -19.93
C ASN A 97 1.58 -1.65 -18.86
N SER A 98 0.38 -2.00 -18.39
CA SER A 98 -0.24 -1.21 -17.32
C SER A 98 0.51 -1.39 -15.99
N MET A 99 0.56 -0.33 -15.18
CA MET A 99 1.12 -0.32 -13.82
C MET A 99 0.60 -1.49 -12.97
N PHE A 100 -0.66 -1.90 -13.17
CA PHE A 100 -1.25 -3.07 -12.50
C PHE A 100 -0.52 -4.38 -12.81
N VAL A 101 -0.11 -4.60 -14.06
CA VAL A 101 0.61 -5.80 -14.50
C VAL A 101 2.05 -5.76 -14.00
N GLN A 102 2.72 -4.61 -14.13
CA GLN A 102 4.07 -4.42 -13.62
C GLN A 102 4.14 -4.62 -12.09
N PHE A 103 3.17 -4.07 -11.36
CA PHE A 103 3.06 -4.25 -9.91
C PHE A 103 2.80 -5.71 -9.52
N ALA A 104 1.91 -6.41 -10.23
CA ALA A 104 1.67 -7.83 -9.98
C ALA A 104 2.94 -8.66 -10.17
N SER A 105 3.71 -8.38 -11.24
CA SER A 105 5.00 -9.03 -11.49
C SER A 105 6.02 -8.70 -10.39
N LEU A 106 6.12 -7.44 -9.95
CA LEU A 106 7.00 -7.04 -8.86
C LEU A 106 6.70 -7.81 -7.58
N VAL A 107 5.43 -7.85 -7.17
CA VAL A 107 5.00 -8.57 -5.96
C VAL A 107 5.30 -10.06 -6.07
N ASP A 108 5.11 -10.68 -7.24
CA ASP A 108 5.45 -12.10 -7.44
C ASP A 108 6.95 -12.38 -7.27
N HIS A 109 7.81 -11.52 -7.82
CA HIS A 109 9.26 -11.66 -7.64
C HIS A 109 9.70 -11.41 -6.20
N LEU A 110 9.14 -10.41 -5.52
CA LEU A 110 9.41 -10.15 -4.10
C LEU A 110 8.97 -11.32 -3.22
N ILE A 111 7.82 -11.92 -3.48
CA ILE A 111 7.35 -13.11 -2.75
C ILE A 111 8.29 -14.31 -3.00
N ARG A 112 8.72 -14.53 -4.24
CA ARG A 112 9.70 -15.59 -4.56
C ARG A 112 11.01 -15.39 -3.80
N LEU A 113 11.49 -14.14 -3.71
CA LEU A 113 12.67 -13.79 -2.92
C LEU A 113 12.45 -14.05 -1.41
N CYS A 114 11.28 -13.68 -0.86
CA CYS A 114 10.93 -13.95 0.54
C CYS A 114 11.06 -15.45 0.87
N PHE A 115 10.47 -16.30 0.02
CA PHE A 115 10.42 -17.75 0.23
C PHE A 115 11.65 -18.50 -0.27
N HIS A 116 12.64 -17.81 -0.84
CA HIS A 116 13.88 -18.45 -1.25
C HIS A 116 14.57 -19.09 -0.04
N PRO A 117 14.84 -20.41 -0.07
CA PRO A 117 15.41 -21.12 1.09
C PRO A 117 16.84 -20.65 1.42
N GLY A 118 17.52 -20.05 0.43
CA GLY A 118 18.94 -19.71 0.51
C GLY A 118 19.80 -20.96 0.63
N GLN A 119 21.11 -20.81 0.40
CA GLN A 119 22.04 -21.89 0.72
C GLN A 119 22.26 -21.95 2.25
N SER A 120 22.51 -23.15 2.78
CA SER A 120 22.58 -23.41 4.23
C SER A 120 23.61 -22.52 4.96
N LYS A 121 24.69 -22.13 4.29
CA LYS A 121 25.76 -21.27 4.85
C LYS A 121 25.83 -19.86 4.26
N ALA A 122 25.09 -19.58 3.20
CA ALA A 122 25.15 -18.27 2.54
C ALA A 122 24.43 -17.22 3.39
N ARG A 123 25.11 -16.08 3.59
CA ARG A 123 24.55 -14.87 4.22
C ARG A 123 24.06 -13.86 3.19
N THR A 124 24.31 -14.09 1.91
CA THR A 124 23.91 -13.23 0.80
C THR A 124 23.27 -14.07 -0.31
N ILE A 125 22.39 -13.46 -1.07
CA ILE A 125 21.78 -13.97 -2.31
C ILE A 125 22.18 -13.00 -3.42
N ASN A 126 22.67 -13.53 -4.54
CA ASN A 126 23.01 -12.69 -5.69
C ASN A 126 21.76 -12.51 -6.57
N ILE A 127 21.22 -11.28 -6.58
CA ILE A 127 20.00 -10.91 -7.31
C ILE A 127 20.26 -10.96 -8.82
N LEU A 128 21.47 -10.62 -9.29
CA LEU A 128 21.79 -10.65 -10.73
C LEU A 128 21.71 -12.06 -11.31
N THR A 129 22.18 -13.07 -10.57
CA THR A 129 22.22 -14.46 -11.06
C THR A 129 20.93 -15.22 -10.74
N GLU A 130 20.44 -15.13 -9.50
CA GLU A 130 19.28 -15.92 -9.03
C GLU A 130 17.93 -15.26 -9.35
N PHE A 131 17.91 -13.93 -9.45
CA PHE A 131 16.69 -13.13 -9.68
C PHE A 131 16.86 -12.14 -10.84
N SER A 132 17.53 -12.56 -11.91
CA SER A 132 17.81 -11.75 -13.11
C SER A 132 16.57 -11.11 -13.74
N ALA A 133 15.41 -11.77 -13.67
CA ALA A 133 14.14 -11.22 -14.12
C ALA A 133 13.69 -9.99 -13.30
N LEU A 134 13.90 -10.00 -11.98
CA LEU A 134 13.59 -8.86 -11.10
C LEU A 134 14.50 -7.67 -11.42
N LYS A 135 15.80 -7.91 -11.64
CA LYS A 135 16.74 -6.85 -12.01
C LYS A 135 16.40 -6.24 -13.39
N ARG A 136 16.12 -7.08 -14.39
CA ARG A 136 15.77 -6.63 -15.77
C ARG A 136 14.45 -5.88 -15.85
N MET A 137 13.56 -6.05 -14.88
CA MET A 137 12.28 -5.34 -14.83
C MET A 137 12.44 -3.89 -14.37
N MET A 138 13.57 -3.52 -13.76
CA MET A 138 13.85 -2.16 -13.31
C MET A 138 14.35 -1.30 -14.48
N PRO A 139 13.97 0.00 -14.57
CA PRO A 139 13.13 0.75 -13.62
C PRO A 139 11.64 0.40 -13.75
N VAL A 140 10.90 0.54 -12.65
CA VAL A 140 9.43 0.37 -12.64
C VAL A 140 8.74 1.68 -12.28
N ASP A 141 7.58 1.93 -12.89
CA ASP A 141 6.75 3.12 -12.62
C ASP A 141 5.89 2.89 -11.37
N ILE A 142 6.51 2.44 -10.29
CA ILE A 142 5.88 2.12 -9.02
C ILE A 142 6.56 2.94 -7.93
N ILE A 143 5.78 3.69 -7.15
CA ILE A 143 6.31 4.42 -6.00
C ILE A 143 7.02 3.48 -5.03
N MET A 144 8.13 3.98 -4.50
CA MET A 144 8.82 3.38 -3.38
C MET A 144 7.85 3.30 -2.19
N PRO A 145 7.71 2.14 -1.51
CA PRO A 145 6.80 1.95 -0.39
C PRO A 145 7.37 2.58 0.89
N THR A 146 7.55 3.90 0.88
CA THR A 146 7.97 4.66 2.08
C THR A 146 6.75 5.14 2.84
N GLN A 147 6.95 5.52 4.10
CA GLN A 147 5.89 6.11 4.90
C GLN A 147 5.34 7.40 4.28
N GLU A 148 6.20 8.24 3.71
CA GLU A 148 5.79 9.48 3.03
C GLU A 148 4.98 9.19 1.76
N SER A 149 5.33 8.14 1.02
CA SER A 149 4.63 7.75 -0.21
C SER A 149 3.25 7.12 0.05
N LEU A 150 3.10 6.39 1.17
CA LEU A 150 1.90 5.59 1.45
C LEU A 150 0.95 6.22 2.47
N THR A 151 1.40 7.19 3.27
CA THR A 151 0.59 7.84 4.30
C THR A 151 -0.09 9.08 3.75
N VAL A 152 -1.42 9.15 3.84
CA VAL A 152 -2.18 10.35 3.50
C VAL A 152 -2.00 11.39 4.59
N ASN A 153 -1.43 12.54 4.26
CA ASN A 153 -1.40 13.70 5.15
C ASN A 153 -2.71 14.47 4.99
N LEU A 154 -3.58 14.38 6.00
CA LEU A 154 -4.82 15.15 6.00
C LEU A 154 -4.51 16.62 6.33
N PRO A 155 -5.10 17.59 5.59
CA PRO A 155 -4.94 18.99 5.92
C PRO A 155 -5.43 19.27 7.34
N SER A 156 -4.74 20.17 8.04
CA SER A 156 -5.18 20.64 9.35
C SER A 156 -6.48 21.43 9.21
N TYR A 157 -7.34 21.35 10.22
CA TYR A 157 -8.72 21.89 10.21
C TYR A 157 -8.80 23.41 9.92
N ASP A 158 -7.69 24.15 10.03
CA ASP A 158 -7.61 25.60 9.86
C ASP A 158 -7.25 26.10 8.44
N VAL A 159 -7.17 25.21 7.44
CA VAL A 159 -6.89 25.66 6.06
C VAL A 159 -8.21 25.97 5.36
N ASN A 160 -8.47 27.26 5.12
CA ASN A 160 -9.62 27.74 4.34
C ASN A 160 -9.65 27.04 2.97
N LEU A 161 -10.61 26.14 2.79
CA LEU A 161 -10.81 25.26 1.62
C LEU A 161 -11.30 25.99 0.35
N THR A 162 -11.18 27.31 0.29
CA THR A 162 -11.80 28.10 -0.78
C THR A 162 -10.91 28.32 -2.01
N ASP A 163 -9.61 28.05 -1.97
CA ASP A 163 -8.72 28.39 -3.09
C ASP A 163 -7.57 27.40 -3.42
N SER A 164 -7.51 26.21 -2.81
CA SER A 164 -6.49 25.21 -3.16
C SER A 164 -7.12 23.83 -3.36
N GLY A 165 -7.57 23.58 -4.59
CA GLY A 165 -8.12 22.29 -4.97
C GLY A 165 -7.06 21.20 -4.94
N THR A 166 -7.25 20.17 -4.11
CA THR A 166 -6.67 18.81 -4.25
C THR A 166 -5.14 18.66 -4.28
N SER A 167 -4.37 19.73 -4.29
CA SER A 167 -2.94 19.77 -4.63
C SER A 167 -1.98 19.46 -3.47
N ASP A 168 -2.47 19.35 -2.24
CA ASP A 168 -1.62 19.33 -1.03
C ASP A 168 -1.66 18.02 -0.22
N ILE A 169 -2.37 17.00 -0.73
CA ILE A 169 -2.64 15.75 0.02
C ILE A 169 -1.49 14.76 -0.09
N PHE A 170 -0.85 14.76 -1.26
CA PHE A 170 0.44 14.16 -1.53
C PHE A 170 1.25 15.30 -2.12
N SER A 171 2.17 15.88 -1.35
CA SER A 171 2.99 17.00 -1.82
C SER A 171 3.54 16.70 -3.21
N TYR A 172 3.17 17.52 -4.19
CA TYR A 172 3.35 17.28 -5.64
C TYR A 172 4.79 17.54 -6.10
N SER A 173 5.78 16.98 -5.41
CA SER A 173 7.17 16.98 -5.90
C SER A 173 7.73 15.58 -5.72
N ASP A 174 7.54 14.78 -6.77
CA ASP A 174 8.20 13.52 -7.08
C ASP A 174 8.30 12.50 -5.95
N LEU A 175 7.18 11.80 -5.69
CA LEU A 175 7.25 10.55 -4.93
C LEU A 175 8.28 9.64 -5.62
N PRO A 176 9.32 9.18 -4.91
CA PRO A 176 10.39 8.44 -5.55
C PRO A 176 9.86 7.12 -6.10
N THR A 177 10.10 6.83 -7.37
CA THR A 177 9.78 5.54 -7.98
C THR A 177 10.96 4.58 -7.81
N ILE A 178 10.70 3.28 -7.93
CA ILE A 178 11.77 2.27 -7.83
C ILE A 178 12.52 2.22 -9.16
N THR A 179 13.74 2.75 -9.18
CA THR A 179 14.61 2.77 -10.36
C THR A 179 15.49 1.53 -10.46
N GLY A 180 15.79 0.89 -9.32
CA GLY A 180 16.72 -0.22 -9.27
C GLY A 180 16.64 -1.03 -7.98
N ILE A 181 17.37 -2.12 -7.98
CA ILE A 181 17.60 -3.01 -6.83
C ILE A 181 19.08 -3.36 -6.79
N ALA A 182 19.70 -3.40 -5.61
CA ALA A 182 21.11 -3.79 -5.47
C ALA A 182 21.34 -5.25 -5.91
N ASP A 183 22.59 -5.59 -6.19
CA ASP A 183 22.94 -6.91 -6.72
C ASP A 183 22.96 -8.01 -5.65
N GLU A 184 23.01 -7.60 -4.38
CA GLU A 184 23.06 -8.51 -3.24
C GLU A 184 21.86 -8.29 -2.31
N ALA A 185 21.24 -9.40 -1.89
CA ALA A 185 20.29 -9.43 -0.79
C ALA A 185 20.92 -10.08 0.43
N GLU A 186 20.85 -9.43 1.59
CA GLU A 186 21.38 -9.94 2.85
C GLU A 186 20.36 -10.88 3.52
N ILE A 187 20.77 -12.08 3.92
CA ILE A 187 19.97 -12.99 4.73
C ILE A 187 20.30 -12.76 6.20
N LEU A 188 19.35 -12.23 6.96
CA LEU A 188 19.56 -11.96 8.39
C LEU A 188 19.56 -13.26 9.20
N SER A 189 20.43 -13.32 10.21
CA SER A 189 20.54 -14.45 11.14
C SER A 189 19.43 -14.41 12.19
N SER A 190 18.24 -14.91 11.83
CA SER A 190 17.13 -15.11 12.76
C SER A 190 16.35 -16.38 12.42
N LEU A 191 15.42 -16.79 13.27
CA LEU A 191 14.60 -18.00 13.09
C LEU A 191 13.89 -18.03 11.73
N GLN A 192 13.39 -16.88 11.28
CA GLN A 192 12.66 -16.77 10.00
C GLN A 192 13.58 -16.47 8.81
N ARG A 193 14.87 -16.19 9.03
CA ARG A 193 15.85 -15.81 7.99
C ARG A 193 15.29 -14.82 6.95
N PRO A 194 14.84 -13.62 7.38
CA PRO A 194 14.29 -12.61 6.48
C PRO A 194 15.39 -12.05 5.57
N LYS A 195 15.00 -11.60 4.37
CA LYS A 195 15.91 -11.11 3.34
C LYS A 195 15.81 -9.60 3.31
N LYS A 196 16.93 -8.91 3.46
CA LYS A 196 17.03 -7.46 3.34
C LYS A 196 17.61 -7.14 1.97
N ILE A 197 16.82 -6.46 1.16
CA ILE A 197 17.24 -5.93 -0.15
C ILE A 197 17.42 -4.42 -0.04
N ILE A 198 18.20 -3.86 -0.96
CA ILE A 198 18.32 -2.41 -1.11
C ILE A 198 17.62 -2.01 -2.40
N LEU A 199 16.61 -1.16 -2.30
CA LEU A 199 15.91 -0.56 -3.43
C LEU A 199 16.48 0.83 -3.70
N MET A 200 16.68 1.16 -4.97
CA MET A 200 17.14 2.47 -5.42
C MET A 200 15.93 3.29 -5.85
N GLY A 201 15.81 4.51 -5.32
CA GLY A 201 14.77 5.46 -5.70
C GLY A 201 15.17 6.32 -6.89
N SER A 202 14.20 6.96 -7.54
CA SER A 202 14.44 8.02 -8.52
C SER A 202 15.05 9.28 -7.92
N ASP A 203 14.97 9.42 -6.60
CA ASP A 203 15.66 10.44 -5.79
C ASP A 203 17.16 10.13 -5.58
N GLY A 204 17.67 9.04 -6.16
CA GLY A 204 19.04 8.57 -5.96
C GLY A 204 19.30 7.97 -4.57
N SER A 205 18.28 7.86 -3.72
CA SER A 205 18.41 7.34 -2.36
C SER A 205 18.24 5.83 -2.33
N GLU A 206 19.17 5.16 -1.65
CA GLU A 206 19.09 3.73 -1.38
C GLU A 206 18.29 3.48 -0.10
N ARG A 207 17.27 2.63 -0.19
CA ARG A 207 16.36 2.34 0.92
C ARG A 207 16.32 0.84 1.19
N PRO A 208 16.57 0.40 2.44
CA PRO A 208 16.46 -1.01 2.77
C PRO A 208 14.99 -1.43 2.78
N PHE A 209 14.70 -2.58 2.19
CA PHE A 209 13.39 -3.20 2.17
C PHE A 209 13.49 -4.62 2.73
N LEU A 210 12.62 -4.96 3.68
CA LEU A 210 12.70 -6.22 4.41
C LEU A 210 11.63 -7.20 3.96
N CYS A 211 12.07 -8.29 3.36
CA CYS A 211 11.28 -9.44 2.93
C CYS A 211 11.21 -10.48 4.05
N LYS A 212 10.14 -10.45 4.86
CA LYS A 212 9.90 -11.44 5.93
C LYS A 212 9.05 -12.62 5.45
N PRO A 213 9.57 -13.86 5.41
CA PRO A 213 8.75 -15.03 5.10
C PRO A 213 7.88 -15.43 6.29
N LYS A 214 6.69 -15.98 6.01
CA LYS A 214 5.79 -16.61 7.01
C LYS A 214 5.39 -15.71 8.19
N ASP A 215 5.44 -14.39 8.01
CA ASP A 215 5.06 -13.40 9.02
C ASP A 215 3.69 -12.76 8.67
N ASP A 216 2.92 -12.39 9.70
CA ASP A 216 1.66 -11.65 9.52
C ASP A 216 1.91 -10.15 9.65
N LEU A 217 2.50 -9.58 8.59
CA LEU A 217 2.82 -8.15 8.49
C LEU A 217 1.58 -7.24 8.60
N ARG A 218 0.35 -7.77 8.56
CA ARG A 218 -0.85 -6.95 8.77
C ARG A 218 -0.93 -6.43 10.20
N LYS A 219 -0.48 -7.20 11.19
CA LYS A 219 -0.45 -6.76 12.58
C LYS A 219 0.55 -5.62 12.76
N ASP A 220 1.73 -5.76 12.15
CA ASP A 220 2.76 -4.73 12.11
C ASP A 220 2.22 -3.45 11.47
N ALA A 221 1.58 -3.55 10.30
CA ALA A 221 0.98 -2.42 9.60
C ALA A 221 -0.08 -1.70 10.46
N ARG A 222 -0.95 -2.43 11.17
CA ARG A 222 -1.93 -1.83 12.10
C ARG A 222 -1.28 -1.12 13.28
N MET A 223 -0.20 -1.67 13.81
CA MET A 223 0.56 -1.01 14.87
C MET A 223 1.18 0.30 14.38
N MET A 224 1.70 0.33 13.14
CA MET A 224 2.23 1.54 12.53
C MET A 224 1.13 2.59 12.25
N GLU A 225 -0.04 2.20 11.76
CA GLU A 225 -1.21 3.08 11.63
C GLU A 225 -1.61 3.72 12.97
N PHE A 226 -1.63 2.92 14.03
CA PHE A 226 -1.92 3.39 15.39
C PHE A 226 -0.87 4.37 15.91
N ASN A 227 0.41 4.05 15.74
CA ASN A 227 1.51 4.93 16.13
C ASN A 227 1.51 6.24 15.33
N ALA A 228 1.15 6.21 14.04
CA ALA A 228 0.95 7.40 13.23
C ALA A 228 -0.18 8.29 13.79
N MET A 229 -1.28 7.68 14.25
CA MET A 229 -2.35 8.41 14.93
C MET A 229 -1.87 9.03 16.25
N ILE A 230 -1.08 8.31 17.05
CA ILE A 230 -0.47 8.84 18.28
C ILE A 230 0.42 10.04 17.95
N ASN A 231 1.31 9.91 16.97
CA ASN A 231 2.21 10.99 16.56
C ASN A 231 1.43 12.25 16.14
N ARG A 232 0.29 12.08 15.47
CA ARG A 232 -0.61 13.20 15.14
C ARG A 232 -1.26 13.86 16.36
N LEU A 233 -1.55 13.10 17.41
CA LEU A 233 -2.07 13.66 18.67
C LEU A 233 -0.95 14.34 19.47
N LEU A 234 0.25 13.74 19.51
CA LEU A 234 1.43 14.33 20.13
C LEU A 234 1.82 15.64 19.44
N SER A 235 1.75 15.70 18.12
CA SER A 235 2.06 16.92 17.37
C SER A 235 1.06 18.04 17.61
N LYS A 236 -0.18 17.75 18.03
CA LYS A 236 -1.18 18.77 18.40
C LYS A 236 -0.96 19.35 19.80
N CYS A 237 -0.40 18.58 20.73
CA CYS A 237 -0.15 19.02 22.10
C CYS A 237 1.15 19.84 22.23
N ALA A 238 1.05 21.07 22.77
CA ALA A 238 2.21 21.95 22.94
C ALA A 238 3.28 21.35 23.87
N GLU A 239 2.87 20.70 24.96
CA GLU A 239 3.78 20.04 25.91
C GLU A 239 4.59 18.91 25.25
N SER A 240 3.93 18.09 24.42
CA SER A 240 4.57 17.00 23.68
C SER A 240 5.52 17.53 22.61
N ARG A 241 5.13 18.59 21.87
CA ARG A 241 6.02 19.27 20.91
C ARG A 241 7.25 19.86 21.58
N ARG A 242 7.08 20.54 22.72
CA ARG A 242 8.20 21.13 23.50
C ARG A 242 9.21 20.07 23.92
N ARG A 243 8.74 18.87 24.26
CA ARG A 243 9.55 17.70 24.63
C ARG A 243 10.00 16.85 23.43
N LYS A 244 9.63 17.24 22.20
CA LYS A 244 9.90 16.50 20.95
C LYS A 244 9.49 15.02 21.02
N LEU A 245 8.36 14.73 21.65
CA LEU A 245 7.85 13.36 21.77
C LEU A 245 7.37 12.88 20.39
N TYR A 246 7.96 11.79 19.91
CA TYR A 246 7.62 11.16 18.65
C TYR A 246 7.95 9.67 18.70
N ILE A 247 7.06 8.84 18.18
CA ILE A 247 7.27 7.40 18.01
C ILE A 247 7.79 7.16 16.59
N ARG A 248 8.94 6.51 16.45
CA ARG A 248 9.45 6.15 15.12
C ARG A 248 8.56 5.09 14.49
N THR A 249 8.07 5.38 13.28
CA THR A 249 7.20 4.51 12.48
C THR A 249 7.91 4.06 11.19
N PHE A 250 7.34 3.06 10.53
CA PHE A 250 7.73 2.58 9.21
C PHE A 250 6.47 2.17 8.44
N ALA A 251 6.60 1.95 7.12
CA ALA A 251 5.51 1.50 6.25
C ALA A 251 5.80 0.09 5.69
#